data_AF-A0A8J4WPJ7-F1
#
_entry.id   AF-A0A8J4WPJ7-F1
#
_cell.length_a   1.000
_cell.length_b   1.000
_cell.length_c   1.000
_cell.angle_alpha   90.00
_cell.angle_beta   90.00
_cell.angle_gamma   90.00
#
_symmetry.space_group_name_H-M   'P 1'
#
loop_
_entity.id
_entity.type
_entity.pdbx_description
1 polymer ?
#
loop_
_entity_poly.entity_id
_entity_poly.type
_entity_poly.pdbx_seq_one_letter_code
_entity_poly.pdbx_strand_id
1 'polypeptide(L)'
;NKVTCSYSFIPTLIFQSLSVEHDGEGNGCDQSGLTGNIMAPLILSASHNHHWSDCTRLVLKAAINSQKFTCLEDYPIDERKFALPEPPGRYWNLDEQCHVLTGSNVSRHCPGVEEHTCQELWCSITGSIDQCDRMLNHGLLDGTSCDPGKECHQGSCTLHVEATSGTRKFFSPWSPCSKVCGLGTQYRTWQFSTNRTKDDQPGTQETAEYRLCMRTQTDHCSSLEDFRAKQCSRFDLYKLRGIYHSWLPFVDYGNPCQLKCLSRQTGNILDGSIAVRDGTPCYYTNPDPQCVQSQCIHFDCLGVVNGTAKRDHCGVCEGSGETCRLVVSTITRNITDSDGYRIIYLIPRLARGVDIRMISDTHLIGEF
;
A
#
# COMPACT_ATOMS: atom_id res chain seq x y z
N ASN A 1 -11.16 -26.94 15.71
CA ASN A 1 -10.73 -26.97 14.28
C ASN A 1 -11.00 -25.70 13.47
N LYS A 2 -11.72 -24.65 13.93
CA LYS A 2 -11.94 -23.43 13.13
C LYS A 2 -10.95 -22.27 13.38
N VAL A 3 -10.34 -22.15 14.57
CA VAL A 3 -9.41 -21.03 14.89
C VAL A 3 -7.97 -21.28 14.39
N THR A 4 -7.48 -22.53 14.46
CA THR A 4 -6.17 -22.93 13.91
C THR A 4 -6.11 -22.72 12.39
N CYS A 5 -7.25 -22.89 11.72
CA CYS A 5 -7.41 -22.60 10.29
C CYS A 5 -7.38 -21.10 9.94
N SER A 6 -7.15 -20.19 10.90
CA SER A 6 -7.02 -18.76 10.62
C SER A 6 -5.55 -18.33 10.59
N TYR A 7 -4.78 -18.65 11.64
CA TYR A 7 -3.45 -18.07 11.86
C TYR A 7 -2.35 -18.60 10.93
N SER A 8 -2.37 -19.88 10.58
CA SER A 8 -1.36 -20.44 9.65
C SER A 8 -1.93 -20.62 8.25
N PHE A 9 -3.18 -21.06 8.13
CA PHE A 9 -3.79 -21.44 6.85
C PHE A 9 -4.01 -20.26 5.89
N ILE A 10 -4.49 -19.10 6.36
CA ILE A 10 -4.65 -17.91 5.51
C ILE A 10 -3.28 -17.46 4.96
N PRO A 11 -2.24 -17.29 5.81
CA PRO A 11 -0.89 -17.04 5.33
C PRO A 11 -0.38 -18.12 4.35
N THR A 12 -0.59 -19.41 4.61
CA THR A 12 -0.19 -20.49 3.69
C THR A 12 -0.83 -20.32 2.30
N LEU A 13 -2.15 -20.09 2.23
CA LEU A 13 -2.87 -19.92 0.97
C LEU A 13 -2.43 -18.67 0.18
N ILE A 14 -2.19 -17.56 0.89
CA ILE A 14 -1.65 -16.34 0.28
C ILE A 14 -0.31 -16.65 -0.38
N PHE A 15 0.59 -17.34 0.33
CA PHE A 15 1.93 -17.61 -0.17
C PHE A 15 1.96 -18.68 -1.27
N GLN A 16 1.05 -19.65 -1.25
CA GLN A 16 0.82 -20.55 -2.39
C GLN A 16 0.36 -19.78 -3.63
N SER A 17 -0.49 -18.76 -3.46
CA SER A 17 -0.89 -17.86 -4.57
C SER A 17 0.29 -17.05 -5.12
N LEU A 18 1.32 -16.83 -4.29
CA LEU A 18 2.60 -16.23 -4.68
C LEU A 18 3.62 -17.26 -5.22
N SER A 19 3.16 -18.48 -5.53
CA SER A 19 4.00 -19.59 -6.01
C SER A 19 5.07 -20.06 -5.03
N VAL A 20 4.82 -19.92 -3.73
CA VAL A 20 5.64 -20.56 -2.69
C VAL A 20 5.08 -21.96 -2.43
N GLU A 21 5.93 -22.97 -2.64
CA GLU A 21 5.61 -24.39 -2.40
C GLU A 21 5.75 -24.76 -0.92
N HIS A 22 5.25 -25.93 -0.54
CA HIS A 22 5.40 -26.44 0.82
C HIS A 22 6.86 -26.74 1.16
N ASP A 23 7.24 -26.49 2.41
CA ASP A 23 8.57 -26.81 2.92
C ASP A 23 8.82 -28.33 2.88
N GLY A 24 9.90 -28.77 2.23
CA GLY A 24 10.25 -30.19 2.06
C GLY A 24 9.54 -30.89 0.89
N GLU A 25 8.73 -30.17 0.12
CA GLU A 25 8.13 -30.69 -1.11
C GLU A 25 8.96 -30.22 -2.31
N GLY A 26 9.96 -31.01 -2.71
CA GLY A 26 10.80 -30.71 -3.87
C GLY A 26 11.82 -29.58 -3.66
N ASN A 27 11.96 -29.08 -2.43
CA ASN A 27 12.92 -28.03 -2.06
C ASN A 27 13.78 -28.46 -0.84
N GLY A 28 14.88 -27.75 -0.60
CA GLY A 28 15.85 -28.08 0.45
C GLY A 28 15.41 -27.75 1.89
N CYS A 29 14.11 -27.59 2.15
CA CYS A 29 13.57 -27.17 3.45
C CYS A 29 12.85 -28.30 4.21
N ASP A 30 13.35 -29.54 4.09
CA ASP A 30 12.77 -30.72 4.77
C ASP A 30 12.65 -30.56 6.29
N GLN A 31 13.71 -30.03 6.93
CA GLN A 31 13.69 -29.79 8.38
C GLN A 31 12.69 -28.70 8.77
N SER A 32 12.54 -27.67 7.93
CA SER A 32 11.57 -26.60 8.13
C SER A 32 10.12 -27.10 8.00
N GLY A 33 9.88 -28.13 7.18
CA GLY A 33 8.58 -28.81 7.08
C GLY A 33 8.18 -29.56 8.35
N LEU A 34 9.16 -29.96 9.18
CA LEU A 34 8.94 -30.69 10.44
C LEU A 34 8.80 -29.78 11.67
N THR A 35 9.36 -28.55 11.62
CA THR A 35 9.33 -27.60 12.75
C THR A 35 8.05 -26.78 12.83
N GLY A 36 7.08 -27.00 11.93
CA GLY A 36 5.83 -26.25 11.93
C GLY A 36 5.95 -24.80 11.43
N ASN A 37 6.80 -24.55 10.43
CA ASN A 37 6.76 -23.27 9.72
C ASN A 37 5.42 -23.09 8.98
N ILE A 38 5.10 -21.85 8.61
CA ILE A 38 3.80 -21.51 7.98
C ILE A 38 3.59 -22.25 6.65
N MET A 39 4.67 -22.55 5.92
CA MET A 39 4.63 -23.31 4.67
C MET A 39 4.84 -24.82 4.84
N ALA A 40 4.86 -25.34 6.07
CA ALA A 40 4.93 -26.79 6.29
C ALA A 40 3.71 -27.52 5.67
N PRO A 41 3.88 -28.77 5.19
CA PRO A 41 2.80 -29.55 4.58
C PRO A 41 1.73 -30.00 5.59
N LEU A 42 2.05 -29.97 6.89
CA LEU A 42 1.15 -30.26 8.00
C LEU A 42 1.11 -29.07 8.95
N ILE A 43 -0.09 -28.76 9.48
CA ILE A 43 -0.27 -27.69 10.49
C ILE A 43 0.28 -28.18 11.84
N LEU A 44 1.59 -28.11 11.98
CA LEU A 44 2.34 -28.42 13.20
C LEU A 44 2.66 -27.15 14.01
N SER A 45 2.36 -25.97 13.45
CA SER A 45 2.65 -24.66 14.02
C SER A 45 1.80 -24.39 15.27
N ALA A 46 2.43 -24.14 16.41
CA ALA A 46 1.74 -23.68 17.62
C ALA A 46 1.43 -22.18 17.52
N SER A 47 0.29 -21.71 18.06
CA SER A 47 -0.18 -20.31 17.97
C SER A 47 0.84 -19.24 18.34
N HIS A 48 1.89 -19.60 19.09
CA HIS A 48 2.96 -18.71 19.58
C HIS A 48 4.30 -18.93 18.88
N ASN A 49 4.40 -19.85 17.91
CA ASN A 49 5.63 -20.22 17.22
C ASN A 49 5.35 -20.44 15.71
N HIS A 50 5.31 -19.32 14.98
CA HIS A 50 5.04 -19.27 13.55
C HIS A 50 6.18 -18.54 12.83
N HIS A 51 6.94 -19.28 12.03
CA HIS A 51 8.05 -18.73 11.25
C HIS A 51 7.91 -19.10 9.77
N TRP A 52 8.55 -18.27 8.94
CA TRP A 52 8.72 -18.54 7.51
C TRP A 52 10.07 -19.22 7.29
N SER A 53 10.10 -20.25 6.46
CA SER A 53 11.34 -20.95 6.10
C SER A 53 12.27 -20.08 5.24
N ASP A 54 13.54 -20.48 5.16
CA ASP A 54 14.49 -19.86 4.24
C ASP A 54 14.10 -20.09 2.76
N CYS A 55 13.44 -21.21 2.43
CA CYS A 55 12.92 -21.46 1.07
C CYS A 55 11.82 -20.46 0.71
N THR A 56 10.87 -20.22 1.62
CA THR A 56 9.85 -19.18 1.44
C THR A 56 10.50 -17.82 1.16
N ARG A 57 11.52 -17.47 1.95
CA ARG A 57 12.27 -16.20 1.79
C ARG A 57 12.97 -16.11 0.43
N LEU A 58 13.58 -17.20 -0.05
CA LEU A 58 14.31 -17.22 -1.32
C LEU A 58 13.36 -17.08 -2.52
N VAL A 59 12.23 -17.80 -2.51
CA VAL A 59 11.22 -17.70 -3.58
C VAL A 59 10.68 -16.28 -3.68
N LEU A 60 10.33 -15.66 -2.56
CA LEU A 60 9.84 -14.29 -2.54
C LEU A 60 10.89 -13.29 -3.03
N LYS A 61 12.15 -13.41 -2.57
CA LYS A 61 13.24 -12.53 -3.04
C LYS A 61 13.46 -12.66 -4.55
N ALA A 62 13.46 -13.88 -5.08
CA ALA A 62 13.62 -14.11 -6.51
C ALA A 62 12.45 -13.50 -7.31
N ALA A 63 11.21 -13.69 -6.83
CA ALA A 63 10.03 -13.17 -7.49
C ALA A 63 9.98 -11.63 -7.49
N ILE A 64 10.33 -10.98 -6.37
CA ILE A 64 10.49 -9.52 -6.28
C ILE A 64 11.54 -9.02 -7.29
N ASN A 65 12.72 -9.65 -7.33
CA ASN A 65 13.79 -9.25 -8.25
C ASN A 65 13.40 -9.44 -9.73
N SER A 66 12.55 -10.42 -10.03
CA SER A 66 12.03 -10.67 -11.38
C SER A 66 10.81 -9.82 -11.78
N GLN A 67 10.40 -8.86 -10.95
CA GLN A 67 9.21 -8.01 -11.19
C GLN A 67 7.90 -8.78 -11.37
N LYS A 68 7.79 -10.00 -10.82
CA LYS A 68 6.57 -10.82 -10.88
C LYS A 68 5.43 -10.25 -10.02
N PHE A 69 5.76 -9.48 -8.98
CA PHE A 69 4.80 -8.93 -8.02
C PHE A 69 4.54 -7.43 -8.20
N THR A 70 4.64 -6.93 -9.44
CA THR A 70 4.44 -5.50 -9.74
C THR A 70 3.02 -4.98 -9.47
N CYS A 71 2.06 -5.87 -9.19
CA CYS A 71 0.69 -5.54 -8.73
C CYS A 71 0.54 -5.52 -7.20
N LEU A 72 1.62 -5.79 -6.45
CA LEU A 72 1.71 -5.64 -5.00
C LEU A 72 2.63 -4.47 -4.61
N GLU A 73 3.15 -3.73 -5.59
CA GLU A 73 4.03 -2.58 -5.39
C GLU A 73 3.28 -1.27 -5.14
N ASP A 74 1.98 -1.23 -5.46
CA ASP A 74 1.10 -0.12 -5.18
C ASP A 74 0.60 -0.15 -3.74
N TYR A 75 0.48 1.04 -3.16
CA TYR A 75 -0.06 1.18 -1.81
C TYR A 75 -1.57 0.89 -1.82
N PRO A 76 -2.08 0.14 -0.82
CA PRO A 76 -3.51 -0.14 -0.74
C PRO A 76 -4.31 1.16 -0.62
N ILE A 77 -5.40 1.23 -1.40
CA ILE A 77 -6.28 2.41 -1.56
C ILE A 77 -7.06 2.71 -0.27
N ASP A 78 -7.20 1.73 0.63
CA ASP A 78 -7.95 1.85 1.88
C ASP A 78 -7.33 0.95 2.97
N GLU A 79 -6.66 1.54 3.96
CA GLU A 79 -6.13 0.80 5.13
C GLU A 79 -7.22 0.45 6.15
N ARG A 80 -8.46 0.98 6.01
CA ARG A 80 -9.38 1.13 7.15
C ARG A 80 -10.22 -0.09 7.55
N LYS A 81 -9.80 -1.34 7.28
CA LYS A 81 -10.68 -2.48 7.66
C LYS A 81 -10.06 -3.67 8.37
N PHE A 82 -8.75 -3.76 8.54
CA PHE A 82 -8.16 -5.03 9.00
C PHE A 82 -7.09 -4.96 10.08
N ALA A 83 -6.66 -3.77 10.50
CA ALA A 83 -5.91 -3.66 11.75
C ALA A 83 -6.89 -3.76 12.92
N LEU A 84 -6.86 -4.87 13.66
CA LEU A 84 -7.49 -4.91 14.98
C LEU A 84 -6.73 -3.88 15.83
N PRO A 85 -7.38 -2.81 16.31
CA PRO A 85 -6.70 -1.76 17.08
C PRO A 85 -6.16 -2.28 18.41
N GLU A 86 -6.65 -3.43 18.85
CA GLU A 86 -6.27 -4.13 20.07
C GLU A 86 -5.94 -5.59 19.78
N PRO A 87 -5.09 -6.24 20.59
CA PRO A 87 -4.76 -7.64 20.41
C PRO A 87 -6.00 -8.55 20.62
N PRO A 88 -6.11 -9.67 19.88
CA PRO A 88 -7.34 -10.45 19.76
C PRO A 88 -7.86 -10.99 21.10
N GLY A 89 -6.98 -11.32 22.04
CA GLY A 89 -7.31 -11.79 23.38
C GLY A 89 -8.06 -10.78 24.26
N ARG A 90 -8.16 -9.50 23.86
CA ARG A 90 -9.03 -8.50 24.51
C ARG A 90 -10.48 -8.58 24.04
N TYR A 91 -10.73 -9.14 22.86
CA TYR A 91 -12.06 -9.32 22.29
C TYR A 91 -12.64 -10.71 22.56
N TRP A 92 -11.77 -11.69 22.82
CA TRP A 92 -12.14 -13.10 23.00
C TRP A 92 -11.71 -13.59 24.38
N ASN A 93 -12.67 -13.80 25.27
CA ASN A 93 -12.41 -14.37 26.60
C ASN A 93 -12.04 -15.87 26.52
N LEU A 94 -11.57 -16.44 27.63
CA LEU A 94 -11.05 -17.82 27.65
C LEU A 94 -12.10 -18.88 27.24
N ASP A 95 -13.36 -18.71 27.67
CA ASP A 95 -14.44 -19.62 27.29
C ASP A 95 -14.79 -19.50 25.80
N GLU A 96 -14.77 -18.28 25.25
CA GLU A 96 -14.96 -18.03 23.83
C GLU A 96 -13.83 -18.64 22.99
N GLN A 97 -12.57 -18.54 23.45
CA GLN A 97 -11.45 -19.22 22.80
C GLN A 97 -11.67 -20.74 22.75
N CYS A 98 -12.14 -21.35 23.85
CA CYS A 98 -12.51 -22.76 23.90
C CYS A 98 -13.70 -23.08 22.97
N HIS A 99 -14.72 -22.23 22.94
CA HIS A 99 -15.90 -22.41 22.11
C HIS A 99 -15.55 -22.53 20.63
N VAL A 100 -14.72 -21.62 20.11
CA VAL A 100 -14.39 -21.61 18.69
C VAL A 100 -13.44 -22.77 18.32
N LEU A 101 -12.59 -23.20 19.26
CA LEU A 101 -11.70 -24.35 19.04
C LEU A 101 -12.43 -25.67 19.04
N THR A 102 -13.27 -25.91 20.04
CA THR A 102 -14.03 -27.16 20.20
C THR A 102 -15.24 -27.23 19.27
N GLY A 103 -15.78 -26.08 18.85
CA GLY A 103 -17.03 -25.99 18.10
C GLY A 103 -18.28 -26.27 18.96
N SER A 104 -18.13 -26.32 20.28
CA SER A 104 -19.17 -26.70 21.24
C SER A 104 -19.56 -25.49 22.11
N ASN A 105 -20.84 -25.11 22.13
CA ASN A 105 -21.35 -23.99 22.94
C ASN A 105 -21.39 -24.27 24.45
N VAL A 106 -21.20 -25.52 24.85
CA VAL A 106 -21.09 -25.93 26.25
C VAL A 106 -19.63 -26.02 26.71
N SER A 107 -18.67 -25.78 25.82
CA SER A 107 -17.26 -25.84 26.20
C SER A 107 -16.86 -24.68 27.08
N ARG A 108 -16.01 -24.93 28.08
CA ARG A 108 -15.48 -23.90 28.98
C ARG A 108 -14.00 -24.07 29.22
N HIS A 109 -13.34 -23.00 29.61
CA HIS A 109 -11.97 -22.99 30.05
C HIS A 109 -11.79 -23.75 31.38
N CYS A 110 -10.71 -24.50 31.48
CA CYS A 110 -10.34 -25.24 32.68
C CYS A 110 -9.29 -24.47 33.50
N PRO A 111 -9.59 -24.08 34.75
CA PRO A 111 -8.60 -23.46 35.62
C PRO A 111 -7.58 -24.50 36.10
N GLY A 112 -6.28 -24.21 35.97
CA GLY A 112 -5.23 -24.90 36.73
C GLY A 112 -4.12 -25.59 35.95
N VAL A 113 -3.33 -24.86 35.15
CA VAL A 113 -1.96 -25.30 34.78
C VAL A 113 -1.03 -24.08 34.83
N GLU A 114 -0.38 -23.88 35.98
CA GLU A 114 0.31 -22.64 36.37
C GLU A 114 1.68 -22.42 35.70
N GLU A 115 2.24 -23.42 35.00
CA GLU A 115 3.61 -23.34 34.48
C GLU A 115 3.71 -22.68 33.09
N HIS A 116 2.64 -22.75 32.28
CA HIS A 116 2.66 -22.33 30.87
C HIS A 116 1.38 -21.56 30.45
N THR A 117 0.89 -20.66 31.31
CA THR A 117 -0.41 -19.98 31.18
C THR A 117 -0.69 -19.35 29.82
N CYS A 118 0.30 -18.80 29.10
CA CYS A 118 0.07 -18.22 27.77
C CYS A 118 0.35 -19.18 26.60
N GLN A 119 0.98 -20.33 26.85
CA GLN A 119 1.39 -21.29 25.80
C GLN A 119 0.39 -22.43 25.65
N GLU A 120 -0.45 -22.67 26.65
CA GLU A 120 -1.40 -23.77 26.68
C GLU A 120 -2.81 -23.31 27.03
N LEU A 121 -3.77 -23.68 26.19
CA LEU A 121 -5.19 -23.51 26.47
C LEU A 121 -5.83 -24.86 26.79
N TRP A 122 -6.49 -24.94 27.95
CA TRP A 122 -7.16 -26.14 28.44
C TRP A 122 -8.67 -25.94 28.42
N CYS A 123 -9.37 -26.83 27.74
CA CYS A 123 -10.81 -26.71 27.51
C CYS A 123 -11.54 -28.00 27.89
N SER A 124 -12.71 -27.83 28.50
CA SER A 124 -13.67 -28.92 28.69
C SER A 124 -14.66 -28.92 27.55
N ILE A 125 -14.74 -29.99 26.77
CA ILE A 125 -15.66 -30.11 25.62
C ILE A 125 -17.11 -30.31 26.09
N THR A 126 -17.28 -31.03 27.21
CA THR A 126 -18.57 -31.43 27.78
C THR A 126 -19.13 -30.42 28.79
N GLY A 127 -18.37 -29.38 29.12
CA GLY A 127 -18.74 -28.42 30.15
C GLY A 127 -18.53 -28.95 31.56
N SER A 128 -17.85 -30.09 31.76
CA SER A 128 -17.45 -30.60 33.08
C SER A 128 -15.99 -30.22 33.41
N ILE A 129 -15.74 -29.66 34.60
CA ILE A 129 -14.38 -29.31 35.07
C ILE A 129 -13.49 -30.56 35.20
N ASP A 130 -14.08 -31.76 35.33
CA ASP A 130 -13.34 -33.01 35.51
C ASP A 130 -12.88 -33.65 34.18
N GLN A 131 -13.25 -33.07 33.03
CA GLN A 131 -12.87 -33.53 31.70
C GLN A 131 -12.25 -32.37 30.92
N CYS A 132 -10.95 -32.16 31.13
CA CYS A 132 -10.19 -31.09 30.50
C CYS A 132 -9.17 -31.67 29.54
N ASP A 133 -9.27 -31.27 28.27
CA ASP A 133 -8.31 -31.64 27.24
C ASP A 133 -7.45 -30.42 26.90
N ARG A 134 -6.15 -30.66 26.72
CA ARG A 134 -5.23 -29.65 26.21
C ARG A 134 -5.53 -29.43 24.72
N MET A 135 -5.72 -28.18 24.33
CA MET A 135 -5.86 -27.83 22.91
C MET A 135 -4.47 -27.86 22.27
N LEU A 136 -4.18 -28.94 21.53
CA LEU A 136 -2.92 -29.13 20.79
C LEU A 136 -2.62 -27.90 19.93
N ASN A 137 -1.40 -27.36 20.05
CA ASN A 137 -0.90 -26.21 19.29
C ASN A 137 -1.64 -24.88 19.56
N HIS A 138 -2.44 -24.79 20.62
CA HIS A 138 -3.16 -23.58 21.00
C HIS A 138 -2.78 -23.08 22.40
N GLY A 139 -2.22 -21.87 22.46
CA GLY A 139 -2.06 -21.09 23.67
C GLY A 139 -3.15 -20.03 23.77
N LEU A 140 -3.02 -19.15 24.77
CA LEU A 140 -3.90 -18.01 24.93
C LEU A 140 -3.58 -16.98 23.85
N LEU A 141 -4.62 -16.31 23.35
CA LEU A 141 -4.45 -15.23 22.39
C LEU A 141 -3.67 -14.05 22.98
N ASP A 142 -2.91 -13.34 22.14
CA ASP A 142 -2.25 -12.11 22.55
C ASP A 142 -3.29 -11.12 23.09
N GLY A 143 -3.01 -10.46 24.21
CA GLY A 143 -3.94 -9.58 24.92
C GLY A 143 -4.86 -10.26 25.95
N THR A 144 -4.84 -11.60 26.06
CA THR A 144 -5.57 -12.29 27.13
C THR A 144 -4.91 -12.04 28.49
N SER A 145 -5.71 -11.68 29.49
CA SER A 145 -5.24 -11.48 30.86
C SER A 145 -4.69 -12.78 31.44
N CYS A 146 -3.42 -12.77 31.82
CA CYS A 146 -2.73 -13.93 32.41
C CYS A 146 -2.44 -13.76 33.91
N ASP A 147 -2.33 -12.52 34.38
CA ASP A 147 -2.02 -12.15 35.76
C ASP A 147 -2.57 -10.74 36.03
N PRO A 148 -2.78 -10.33 37.29
CA PRO A 148 -3.19 -8.96 37.60
C PRO A 148 -2.23 -7.92 36.99
N GLY A 149 -2.70 -7.14 36.02
CA GLY A 149 -1.90 -6.14 35.30
C GLY A 149 -0.94 -6.71 34.24
N LYS A 150 -1.06 -8.00 33.90
CA LYS A 150 -0.29 -8.65 32.83
C LYS A 150 -1.20 -9.29 31.78
N GLU A 151 -0.71 -9.31 30.55
CA GLU A 151 -1.38 -9.95 29.42
C GLU A 151 -0.41 -10.81 28.60
N CYS A 152 -0.96 -11.78 27.88
CA CYS A 152 -0.19 -12.65 27.00
C CYS A 152 0.29 -11.90 25.76
N HIS A 153 1.57 -12.04 25.43
CA HIS A 153 2.16 -11.59 24.16
C HIS A 153 3.17 -12.63 23.70
N GLN A 154 3.00 -13.16 22.50
CA GLN A 154 3.87 -14.20 21.90
C GLN A 154 4.08 -15.40 22.85
N GLY A 155 3.01 -15.83 23.53
CA GLY A 155 3.06 -16.95 24.47
C GLY A 155 3.74 -16.66 25.81
N SER A 156 4.04 -15.39 26.13
CA SER A 156 4.62 -14.97 27.42
C SER A 156 3.70 -14.02 28.18
N CYS A 157 3.62 -14.16 29.51
CA CYS A 157 2.82 -13.28 30.36
C CYS A 157 3.64 -12.04 30.78
N THR A 158 3.30 -10.87 30.23
CA THR A 158 4.10 -9.63 30.38
C THR A 158 3.28 -8.50 30.99
N LEU A 159 3.93 -7.59 31.74
CA LEU A 159 3.27 -6.43 32.35
C LEU A 159 2.77 -5.47 31.27
N HIS A 160 1.46 -5.16 31.31
CA HIS A 160 0.87 -4.15 30.46
C HIS A 160 1.00 -2.77 31.14
N VAL A 161 1.87 -1.91 30.61
CA VAL A 161 1.96 -0.53 31.06
C VAL A 161 0.89 0.28 30.32
N GLU A 162 -0.25 0.53 30.97
CA GLU A 162 -1.20 1.52 30.49
C GLU A 162 -0.51 2.88 30.37
N ALA A 163 -0.40 3.39 29.14
CA ALA A 163 0.11 4.72 28.89
C ALA A 163 -0.82 5.74 29.59
N THR A 164 -0.28 6.37 30.63
CA THR A 164 -0.94 7.38 31.47
C THR A 164 -1.78 8.40 30.71
N SER A 165 -2.99 8.61 31.24
CA SER A 165 -3.98 9.65 30.95
C SER A 165 -3.41 10.97 30.41
N GLY A 166 -3.65 11.19 29.13
CA GLY A 166 -3.47 12.45 28.42
C GLY A 166 -3.97 12.25 27.00
N THR A 167 -4.66 13.25 26.43
CA THR A 167 -5.05 13.26 25.02
C THR A 167 -3.79 13.29 24.15
N ARG A 168 -3.23 12.11 23.90
CA ARG A 168 -2.01 11.92 23.11
C ARG A 168 -2.42 11.52 21.69
N LYS A 169 -1.87 12.22 20.69
CA LYS A 169 -1.93 11.77 19.31
C LYS A 169 -0.98 10.60 19.15
N PHE A 170 -1.50 9.45 18.74
CA PHE A 170 -0.69 8.30 18.38
C PHE A 170 -0.48 8.32 16.88
N PHE A 171 0.76 8.52 16.45
CA PHE A 171 1.15 8.52 15.05
C PHE A 171 1.66 7.14 14.67
N SER A 172 1.25 6.61 13.52
CA SER A 172 1.96 5.50 12.90
C SER A 172 3.33 5.97 12.38
N PRO A 173 4.28 5.04 12.19
CA PRO A 173 5.51 5.35 11.48
C PRO A 173 5.18 5.83 10.05
N TRP A 174 6.06 6.67 9.50
CA TRP A 174 5.95 7.07 8.10
C TRP A 174 6.09 5.85 7.19
N SER A 175 5.24 5.81 6.15
CA SER A 175 5.37 4.83 5.07
C SER A 175 6.76 4.93 4.41
N PRO A 176 7.26 3.86 3.80
CA PRO A 176 8.38 3.96 2.88
C PRO A 176 8.16 5.03 1.80
N CYS A 177 9.24 5.58 1.24
CA CYS A 177 9.15 6.56 0.17
C CYS A 177 8.56 5.92 -1.09
N SER A 178 7.54 6.55 -1.67
CA SER A 178 6.79 5.99 -2.82
C SER A 178 7.65 5.75 -4.07
N LYS A 179 8.78 6.46 -4.18
CA LYS A 179 9.74 6.30 -5.27
C LYS A 179 11.08 5.80 -4.76
N VAL A 180 11.72 4.98 -5.59
CA VAL A 180 13.09 4.52 -5.38
C VAL A 180 14.12 5.63 -5.65
N CYS A 181 13.77 6.62 -6.48
CA CYS A 181 14.57 7.81 -6.72
C CYS A 181 13.76 9.04 -7.12
N GLY A 182 14.39 10.20 -6.99
CA GLY A 182 13.77 11.49 -7.23
C GLY A 182 12.81 11.87 -6.09
N LEU A 183 11.81 12.69 -6.45
CA LEU A 183 10.80 13.20 -5.51
C LEU A 183 9.62 12.23 -5.43
N GLY A 184 9.43 11.61 -4.27
CA GLY A 184 8.28 10.77 -3.94
C GLY A 184 7.48 11.33 -2.77
N THR A 185 6.52 10.55 -2.29
CA THR A 185 5.64 10.89 -1.16
C THR A 185 5.71 9.84 -0.06
N GLN A 186 5.34 10.24 1.15
CA GLN A 186 5.11 9.38 2.30
C GLN A 186 3.84 9.81 2.99
N TYR A 187 3.17 8.87 3.64
CA TYR A 187 2.04 9.15 4.51
C TYR A 187 2.24 8.54 5.90
N ARG A 188 1.51 9.06 6.87
CA ARG A 188 1.28 8.40 8.15
C ARG A 188 -0.14 8.70 8.61
N THR A 189 -0.68 7.80 9.40
CA THR A 189 -1.98 7.96 10.05
C THR A 189 -1.78 8.39 11.50
N TRP A 190 -2.78 9.05 12.06
CA TRP A 190 -2.79 9.30 13.49
C TRP A 190 -4.21 9.22 14.07
N GLN A 191 -4.27 8.79 15.32
CA GLN A 191 -5.50 8.61 16.08
C GLN A 191 -5.46 9.38 17.39
N PHE A 192 -6.63 9.81 17.87
CA PHE A 192 -6.81 10.31 19.23
C PHE A 192 -7.27 9.17 20.14
N SER A 193 -6.58 8.95 21.25
CA SER A 193 -7.19 8.21 22.36
C SER A 193 -8.09 9.17 23.13
N THR A 194 -9.41 8.97 23.06
CA THR A 194 -10.35 9.59 23.99
C THR A 194 -10.94 8.50 24.87
N ASN A 195 -10.79 8.62 26.19
CA ASN A 195 -11.60 7.85 27.14
C ASN A 195 -13.07 8.26 26.95
N ARG A 196 -13.81 7.60 26.06
CA ARG A 196 -15.26 7.77 25.97
C ARG A 196 -15.94 6.65 26.74
N THR A 197 -16.77 7.07 27.69
CA THR A 197 -17.78 6.25 28.36
C THR A 197 -18.66 5.55 27.31
N LYS A 198 -19.11 4.34 27.66
CA LYS A 198 -19.83 3.32 26.86
C LYS A 198 -21.02 3.72 25.97
N ASP A 199 -21.33 4.99 25.76
CA ASP A 199 -22.58 5.43 25.12
C ASP A 199 -22.41 6.39 23.93
N ASP A 200 -21.21 6.50 23.36
CA ASP A 200 -20.96 7.27 22.14
C ASP A 200 -20.46 6.33 21.03
N GLN A 201 -21.13 6.35 19.88
CA GLN A 201 -20.71 5.58 18.70
C GLN A 201 -19.25 5.89 18.35
N PRO A 202 -18.40 4.89 18.03
CA PRO A 202 -16.97 5.09 17.80
C PRO A 202 -16.74 5.80 16.46
N GLY A 203 -16.74 7.13 16.50
CA GLY A 203 -16.25 7.98 15.43
C GLY A 203 -14.74 8.20 15.57
N THR A 204 -13.92 7.20 15.28
CA THR A 204 -12.48 7.39 15.11
C THR A 204 -12.22 8.15 13.82
N GLN A 205 -12.11 9.49 13.91
CA GLN A 205 -11.58 10.30 12.82
C GLN A 205 -10.08 10.05 12.67
N GLU A 206 -9.72 8.98 11.96
CA GLU A 206 -8.36 8.80 11.45
C GLU A 206 -8.07 9.91 10.46
N THR A 207 -7.07 10.72 10.78
CA THR A 207 -6.57 11.76 9.89
C THR A 207 -5.19 11.31 9.38
N ALA A 208 -4.93 11.49 8.10
CA ALA A 208 -3.65 11.20 7.48
C ALA A 208 -2.81 12.47 7.38
N GLU A 209 -1.50 12.32 7.58
CA GLU A 209 -0.51 13.34 7.25
C GLU A 209 0.33 12.86 6.08
N TYR A 210 0.69 13.80 5.20
CA TYR A 210 1.47 13.53 4.00
C TYR A 210 2.73 14.38 4.00
N ARG A 211 3.80 13.88 3.40
CA ARG A 211 5.02 14.64 3.16
C ARG A 211 5.74 14.17 1.92
N LEU A 212 6.60 15.02 1.36
CA LEU A 212 7.50 14.64 0.29
C LEU A 212 8.74 13.94 0.85
N CYS A 213 9.29 13.02 0.07
CA CYS A 213 10.57 12.36 0.34
C CYS A 213 11.46 12.46 -0.90
N MET A 214 12.75 12.72 -0.67
CA MET A 214 13.74 12.78 -1.74
C MET A 214 14.70 11.60 -1.62
N ARG A 215 14.86 10.86 -2.72
CA ARG A 215 15.77 9.72 -2.80
C ARG A 215 16.87 10.05 -3.81
N THR A 216 18.12 9.92 -3.38
CA THR A 216 19.28 10.25 -4.18
C THR A 216 19.33 9.42 -5.45
N GLN A 217 19.81 10.04 -6.52
CA GLN A 217 19.95 9.42 -7.83
C GLN A 217 21.08 8.39 -7.76
N THR A 218 20.73 7.10 -7.77
CA THR A 218 21.70 6.00 -7.99
C THR A 218 21.87 5.77 -9.49
N ASP A 219 22.90 5.03 -9.89
CA ASP A 219 23.21 4.70 -11.31
C ASP A 219 22.07 3.98 -12.07
N HIS A 220 20.96 3.63 -11.40
CA HIS A 220 19.77 3.01 -11.97
C HIS A 220 18.61 3.98 -12.28
N CYS A 221 18.78 5.28 -12.04
CA CYS A 221 17.72 6.25 -12.27
C CYS A 221 17.89 6.94 -13.63
N SER A 222 17.45 6.26 -14.67
CA SER A 222 17.46 6.74 -16.05
C SER A 222 16.30 7.70 -16.34
N SER A 223 16.66 8.97 -16.58
CA SER A 223 15.86 10.03 -17.21
C SER A 223 14.55 10.46 -16.53
N LEU A 224 14.04 11.63 -16.96
CA LEU A 224 12.74 12.18 -16.58
C LEU A 224 11.62 11.32 -17.19
N GLU A 225 11.47 10.09 -16.71
CA GLU A 225 10.40 9.21 -17.15
C GLU A 225 9.07 9.66 -16.52
N ASP A 226 8.05 9.79 -17.36
CA ASP A 226 6.70 10.08 -16.91
C ASP A 226 6.07 8.80 -16.32
N PHE A 227 5.90 8.80 -15.00
CA PHE A 227 5.34 7.68 -14.25
C PHE A 227 3.93 7.32 -14.72
N ARG A 228 3.09 8.30 -15.05
CA ARG A 228 1.72 8.06 -15.49
C ARG A 228 1.73 7.45 -16.90
N ALA A 229 2.54 7.98 -17.80
CA ALA A 229 2.72 7.41 -19.13
C ALA A 229 3.25 5.97 -19.05
N LYS A 230 4.19 5.70 -18.14
CA LYS A 230 4.74 4.36 -17.91
C LYS A 230 3.66 3.39 -17.44
N GLN A 231 2.80 3.81 -16.50
CA GLN A 231 1.66 3.00 -16.06
C GLN A 231 0.72 2.67 -17.24
N CYS A 232 0.41 3.64 -18.10
CA CYS A 232 -0.43 3.41 -19.28
C CYS A 232 0.22 2.48 -20.32
N SER A 233 1.53 2.61 -20.57
CA SER A 233 2.23 1.77 -21.55
C SER A 233 2.22 0.27 -21.22
N ARG A 234 1.95 -0.11 -19.96
CA ARG A 234 1.76 -1.53 -19.58
C ARG A 234 0.60 -2.17 -20.32
N PHE A 235 -0.40 -1.39 -20.73
CA PHE A 235 -1.54 -1.87 -21.50
C PHE A 235 -1.22 -2.09 -22.99
N ASP A 236 -0.08 -1.59 -23.49
CA ASP A 236 0.33 -1.75 -24.90
C ASP A 236 0.55 -3.22 -25.28
N LEU A 237 0.86 -4.06 -24.29
CA LEU A 237 1.11 -5.49 -24.47
C LEU A 237 -0.16 -6.30 -24.70
N TYR A 238 -1.34 -5.72 -24.49
CA TYR A 238 -2.62 -6.41 -24.56
C TYR A 238 -3.46 -5.93 -25.73
N LYS A 239 -4.16 -6.87 -26.38
CA LYS A 239 -5.17 -6.54 -27.40
C LYS A 239 -6.48 -6.19 -26.73
N LEU A 240 -6.99 -4.98 -26.96
CA LEU A 240 -8.36 -4.62 -26.61
C LEU A 240 -9.19 -4.58 -27.88
N ARG A 241 -10.34 -5.28 -27.86
CA ARG A 241 -11.23 -5.40 -29.03
C ARG A 241 -10.50 -5.87 -30.31
N GLY A 242 -9.53 -6.76 -30.14
CA GLY A 242 -8.83 -7.43 -31.25
C GLY A 242 -7.60 -6.69 -31.81
N ILE A 243 -7.31 -5.46 -31.36
CA ILE A 243 -6.14 -4.69 -31.84
C ILE A 243 -5.21 -4.28 -30.70
N TYR A 244 -3.94 -4.06 -31.03
CA TYR A 244 -3.00 -3.42 -30.12
C TYR A 244 -3.20 -1.92 -30.11
N HIS A 245 -3.03 -1.33 -28.93
CA HIS A 245 -3.16 0.09 -28.71
C HIS A 245 -1.84 0.66 -28.22
N SER A 246 -1.62 1.94 -28.49
CA SER A 246 -0.60 2.74 -27.81
C SER A 246 -1.33 3.65 -26.83
N TRP A 247 -1.12 3.40 -25.54
CA TRP A 247 -1.85 4.04 -24.46
C TRP A 247 -1.10 5.28 -23.97
N LEU A 248 -1.74 6.43 -24.14
CA LEU A 248 -1.25 7.72 -23.67
C LEU A 248 -1.88 8.05 -22.32
N PRO A 249 -1.18 8.77 -21.43
CA PRO A 249 -1.77 9.19 -20.16
C PRO A 249 -2.94 10.15 -20.38
N PHE A 250 -4.06 9.92 -19.70
CA PHE A 250 -5.21 10.81 -19.68
C PHE A 250 -5.47 11.29 -18.24
N VAL A 251 -5.61 12.60 -18.05
CA VAL A 251 -5.90 13.19 -16.74
C VAL A 251 -7.34 13.67 -16.73
N ASP A 252 -8.16 13.03 -15.91
CA ASP A 252 -9.50 13.51 -15.58
C ASP A 252 -9.38 14.52 -14.43
N TYR A 253 -9.73 15.78 -14.69
CA TYR A 253 -9.64 16.85 -13.69
C TYR A 253 -10.55 16.63 -12.48
N GLY A 254 -11.62 15.83 -12.59
CA GLY A 254 -12.44 15.46 -11.45
C GLY A 254 -11.77 14.43 -10.54
N ASN A 255 -11.03 13.48 -11.13
CA ASN A 255 -10.37 12.38 -10.41
C ASN A 255 -8.96 12.12 -10.98
N PRO A 256 -8.00 13.05 -10.77
CA PRO A 256 -6.70 12.99 -11.44
C PRO A 256 -5.81 11.84 -10.96
N CYS A 257 -6.09 11.28 -9.78
CA CYS A 257 -5.34 10.16 -9.20
C CYS A 257 -5.97 8.79 -9.47
N GLN A 258 -7.01 8.74 -10.31
CA GLN A 258 -7.48 7.51 -10.94
C GLN A 258 -6.81 7.35 -12.29
N LEU A 259 -6.21 6.17 -12.55
CA LEU A 259 -5.48 5.94 -13.79
C LEU A 259 -6.47 5.80 -14.96
N LYS A 260 -6.39 6.75 -15.89
CA LYS A 260 -7.08 6.70 -17.17
C LYS A 260 -6.08 6.82 -18.31
N CYS A 261 -6.30 6.06 -19.37
CA CYS A 261 -5.39 6.00 -20.50
C CYS A 261 -6.16 6.21 -21.82
N LEU A 262 -5.65 7.07 -22.68
CA LEU A 262 -6.20 7.36 -24.00
C LEU A 262 -5.57 6.45 -25.05
N SER A 263 -6.40 5.76 -25.82
CA SER A 263 -5.92 5.00 -26.99
C SER A 263 -5.61 5.94 -28.14
N ARG A 264 -4.35 5.93 -28.62
CA ARG A 264 -3.93 6.71 -29.80
C ARG A 264 -4.68 6.29 -31.07
N GLN A 265 -5.07 5.02 -31.18
CA GLN A 265 -5.69 4.46 -32.39
C GLN A 265 -7.19 4.73 -32.47
N THR A 266 -7.88 4.82 -31.33
CA THR A 266 -9.35 4.88 -31.29
C THR A 266 -9.90 6.11 -30.60
N GLY A 267 -9.07 6.88 -29.90
CA GLY A 267 -9.51 8.02 -29.08
C GLY A 267 -10.32 7.62 -27.84
N ASN A 268 -10.52 6.32 -27.60
CA ASN A 268 -11.25 5.83 -26.44
C ASN A 268 -10.40 5.94 -25.18
N ILE A 269 -11.06 6.27 -24.06
CA ILE A 269 -10.47 6.29 -22.74
C ILE A 269 -10.73 4.94 -22.09
N LEU A 270 -9.65 4.28 -21.65
CA LEU A 270 -9.69 3.15 -20.75
C LEU A 270 -9.67 3.68 -19.31
N ASP A 271 -10.71 3.35 -18.55
CA ASP A 271 -10.66 3.47 -17.09
C ASP A 271 -9.94 2.25 -16.54
N GLY A 272 -8.75 2.47 -15.95
CA GLY A 272 -7.96 1.40 -15.38
C GLY A 272 -8.57 0.83 -14.09
N SER A 273 -9.54 1.52 -13.48
CA SER A 273 -10.11 1.20 -12.16
C SER A 273 -9.05 0.99 -11.06
N ILE A 274 -7.86 1.56 -11.26
CA ILE A 274 -6.72 1.50 -10.35
C ILE A 274 -6.21 2.90 -10.06
N ALA A 275 -5.57 3.07 -8.90
CA ALA A 275 -4.96 4.33 -8.53
C ALA A 275 -3.69 4.60 -9.35
N VAL A 276 -3.42 5.88 -9.60
CA VAL A 276 -2.13 6.35 -10.08
C VAL A 276 -1.10 6.14 -8.96
N ARG A 277 0.12 5.72 -9.31
CA ARG A 277 1.16 5.40 -8.33
C ARG A 277 1.50 6.63 -7.47
N ASP A 278 1.68 6.40 -6.17
CA ASP A 278 1.99 7.46 -5.21
C ASP A 278 3.25 8.26 -5.59
N GLY A 279 3.17 9.58 -5.45
CA GLY A 279 4.22 10.53 -5.88
C GLY A 279 4.22 10.82 -7.38
N THR A 280 3.17 10.44 -8.10
CA THR A 280 2.93 10.94 -9.47
C THR A 280 2.20 12.27 -9.41
N PRO A 281 2.59 13.28 -10.22
CA PRO A 281 1.83 14.53 -10.29
C PRO A 281 0.36 14.31 -10.65
N CYS A 282 -0.54 15.02 -9.98
CA CYS A 282 -1.96 14.98 -10.31
C CYS A 282 -2.22 15.55 -11.71
N TYR A 283 -1.50 16.62 -12.07
CA TYR A 283 -1.68 17.36 -13.31
C TYR A 283 -0.35 17.60 -14.00
N TYR A 284 -0.37 17.70 -15.33
CA TYR A 284 0.81 18.09 -16.10
C TYR A 284 1.05 19.61 -16.09
N THR A 285 0.00 20.41 -15.94
CA THR A 285 0.08 21.89 -15.91
C THR A 285 0.73 22.41 -14.64
N ASN A 286 0.39 21.81 -13.49
CA ASN A 286 1.01 22.08 -12.21
C ASN A 286 1.46 20.76 -11.57
N PRO A 287 2.77 20.50 -11.48
CA PRO A 287 3.29 19.26 -10.94
C PRO A 287 3.40 19.25 -9.41
N ASP A 288 3.04 20.31 -8.68
CA ASP A 288 3.15 20.33 -7.22
C ASP A 288 2.19 19.36 -6.52
N PRO A 289 0.89 19.33 -6.85
CA PRO A 289 -0.02 18.35 -6.28
C PRO A 289 0.40 16.93 -6.70
N GLN A 290 0.49 16.04 -5.72
CA GLN A 290 0.92 14.65 -5.91
C GLN A 290 -0.20 13.68 -5.53
N CYS A 291 -0.31 12.59 -6.26
CA CYS A 291 -1.18 11.49 -5.89
C CYS A 291 -0.60 10.74 -4.69
N VAL A 292 -1.42 10.53 -3.66
CA VAL A 292 -1.11 9.69 -2.48
C VAL A 292 -2.37 8.95 -2.09
N GLN A 293 -2.33 7.62 -2.01
CA GLN A 293 -3.48 6.77 -1.67
C GLN A 293 -4.75 7.10 -2.50
N SER A 294 -4.59 7.19 -3.83
CA SER A 294 -5.67 7.56 -4.77
C SER A 294 -6.25 8.98 -4.61
N GLN A 295 -5.72 9.80 -3.70
CA GLN A 295 -6.14 11.18 -3.49
C GLN A 295 -5.12 12.15 -4.07
N CYS A 296 -5.60 13.27 -4.62
CA CYS A 296 -4.72 14.36 -5.04
C CYS A 296 -4.41 15.26 -3.85
N ILE A 297 -3.21 15.12 -3.30
CA ILE A 297 -2.76 15.92 -2.17
C ILE A 297 -2.11 17.20 -2.68
N HIS A 298 -2.63 18.34 -2.24
CA HIS A 298 -2.09 19.64 -2.60
C HIS A 298 -0.82 19.91 -1.81
N PHE A 299 0.33 19.76 -2.44
CA PHE A 299 1.59 20.35 -1.97
C PHE A 299 1.80 21.69 -2.66
N ASP A 300 2.37 22.65 -1.94
CA ASP A 300 2.87 23.87 -2.55
C ASP A 300 4.27 23.66 -3.17
N CYS A 301 4.84 24.67 -3.80
CA CYS A 301 6.13 24.50 -4.47
C CYS A 301 7.32 24.34 -3.50
N LEU A 302 7.13 24.56 -2.20
CA LEU A 302 8.10 24.25 -1.13
C LEU A 302 7.88 22.85 -0.54
N GLY A 303 6.85 22.12 -0.99
CA GLY A 303 6.52 20.78 -0.52
C GLY A 303 5.69 20.75 0.76
N VAL A 304 5.06 21.87 1.13
CA VAL A 304 4.18 21.98 2.29
C VAL A 304 2.75 21.61 1.90
N VAL A 305 2.13 20.69 2.63
CA VAL A 305 0.73 20.30 2.43
C VAL A 305 -0.17 21.50 2.69
N ASN A 306 -1.04 21.81 1.72
CA ASN A 306 -1.92 22.98 1.74
C ASN A 306 -1.18 24.31 1.98
N GLY A 307 0.11 24.37 1.66
CA GLY A 307 0.87 25.60 1.71
C GLY A 307 0.44 26.58 0.61
N THR A 308 0.88 27.82 0.76
CA THR A 308 0.49 28.91 -0.14
C THR A 308 1.58 29.31 -1.13
N ALA A 309 2.77 28.68 -1.05
CA ALA A 309 3.89 29.05 -1.90
C ALA A 309 3.62 28.71 -3.37
N LYS A 310 3.97 29.62 -4.28
CA LYS A 310 3.71 29.44 -5.72
C LYS A 310 4.97 29.63 -6.54
N ARG A 311 5.03 28.92 -7.67
CA ARG A 311 6.06 29.19 -8.66
C ARG A 311 5.76 30.48 -9.39
N ASP A 312 6.82 31.23 -9.69
CA ASP A 312 6.77 32.31 -10.66
C ASP A 312 6.57 31.76 -12.09
N HIS A 313 6.44 32.67 -13.07
CA HIS A 313 6.29 32.29 -14.47
C HIS A 313 7.53 31.58 -15.07
N CYS A 314 8.68 31.66 -14.38
CA CYS A 314 9.90 30.95 -14.74
C CYS A 314 9.97 29.54 -14.13
N GLY A 315 9.06 29.20 -13.22
CA GLY A 315 9.02 27.92 -12.54
C GLY A 315 9.88 27.87 -11.27
N VAL A 316 10.35 29.01 -10.77
CA VAL A 316 11.08 29.12 -9.50
C VAL A 316 10.08 29.36 -8.38
N CYS A 317 10.17 28.54 -7.33
CA CYS A 317 9.28 28.68 -6.16
C CYS A 317 9.57 29.97 -5.41
N GLU A 318 8.53 30.79 -5.16
CA GLU A 318 8.65 32.14 -4.60
C GLU A 318 9.68 33.01 -5.35
N GLY A 319 9.84 32.76 -6.65
CA GLY A 319 10.80 33.47 -7.49
C GLY A 319 10.35 34.88 -7.86
N SER A 320 11.32 35.72 -8.23
CA SER A 320 11.08 37.10 -8.67
C SER A 320 10.58 37.21 -10.12
N GLY A 321 10.56 36.12 -10.89
CA GLY A 321 10.25 36.15 -12.33
C GLY A 321 11.44 36.55 -13.23
N GLU A 322 12.62 36.79 -12.66
CA GLU A 322 13.77 37.33 -13.40
C GLU A 322 14.70 36.24 -13.96
N THR A 323 14.47 34.97 -13.61
CA THR A 323 15.32 33.84 -14.00
C THR A 323 15.07 33.33 -15.43
N CYS A 324 14.05 33.86 -16.10
CA CYS A 324 13.69 33.54 -17.46
C CYS A 324 13.32 34.81 -18.23
N ARG A 325 13.19 34.68 -19.56
CA ARG A 325 12.77 35.77 -20.44
C ARG A 325 11.65 35.30 -21.36
N LEU A 326 10.74 36.20 -21.67
CA LEU A 326 9.71 35.96 -22.68
C LEU A 326 10.36 35.91 -24.07
N VAL A 327 10.09 34.83 -24.81
CA VAL A 327 10.51 34.68 -26.21
C VAL A 327 9.26 34.66 -27.06
N VAL A 328 9.08 35.70 -27.87
CA VAL A 328 7.97 35.80 -28.84
C VAL A 328 8.56 35.72 -30.24
N SER A 329 8.00 34.85 -31.08
CA SER A 329 8.42 34.68 -32.47
C SER A 329 7.21 34.39 -33.35
N THR A 330 7.11 35.11 -34.47
CA THR A 330 6.13 34.82 -35.53
C THR A 330 6.84 34.08 -36.65
N ILE A 331 6.36 32.88 -36.97
CA ILE A 331 6.97 32.01 -37.98
C ILE A 331 6.08 31.97 -39.21
N THR A 332 6.59 32.46 -40.34
CA THR A 332 5.90 32.38 -41.63
C THR A 332 6.65 31.39 -42.52
N ARG A 333 5.98 30.33 -42.95
CA ARG A 333 6.53 29.31 -43.86
C ARG A 333 5.54 29.06 -44.99
N ASN A 334 6.05 29.02 -46.22
CA ASN A 334 5.27 28.56 -47.37
C ASN A 334 5.28 27.03 -47.36
N ILE A 335 4.17 26.44 -46.93
CA ILE A 335 3.95 24.99 -46.95
C ILE A 335 3.03 24.70 -48.13
N THR A 336 3.42 23.73 -48.97
CA THR A 336 2.59 23.27 -50.08
C THR A 336 1.86 21.99 -49.67
N ASP A 337 0.66 21.75 -50.21
CA ASP A 337 -0.18 20.60 -49.85
C ASP A 337 0.51 19.23 -50.05
N SER A 338 1.57 19.17 -50.87
CA SER A 338 2.37 17.97 -51.08
C SER A 338 3.31 17.61 -49.91
N ASP A 339 3.48 18.50 -48.93
CA ASP A 339 4.55 18.42 -47.94
C ASP A 339 4.24 17.63 -46.66
N GLY A 340 2.99 17.18 -46.46
CA GLY A 340 2.59 16.44 -45.26
C GLY A 340 2.92 17.20 -43.95
N TYR A 341 3.41 16.49 -42.94
CA TYR A 341 3.82 17.10 -41.65
C TYR A 341 5.23 17.70 -41.74
N ARG A 342 5.36 18.98 -41.42
CA ARG A 342 6.66 19.65 -41.30
C ARG A 342 6.84 20.29 -39.92
N ILE A 343 8.04 20.11 -39.36
CA ILE A 343 8.44 20.79 -38.12
C ILE A 343 8.67 22.27 -38.43
N ILE A 344 7.87 23.13 -37.82
CA ILE A 344 7.96 24.59 -37.98
C ILE A 344 8.79 25.26 -36.88
N TYR A 345 8.86 24.65 -35.71
CA TYR A 345 9.60 25.16 -34.56
C TYR A 345 9.98 24.02 -33.61
N LEU A 346 11.14 24.13 -32.97
CA LEU A 346 11.57 23.24 -31.89
C LEU A 346 11.50 24.02 -30.58
N ILE A 347 10.60 23.60 -29.69
CA ILE A 347 10.45 24.22 -28.38
C ILE A 347 11.67 23.83 -27.53
N PRO A 348 12.45 24.81 -27.02
CA PRO A 348 13.59 24.50 -26.17
C PRO A 348 13.17 23.73 -24.92
N ARG A 349 14.01 22.78 -24.50
CA ARG A 349 13.79 22.07 -23.23
C ARG A 349 13.71 23.09 -22.09
N LEU A 350 12.79 22.87 -21.15
CA LEU A 350 12.47 23.76 -20.03
C LEU A 350 11.71 25.06 -20.38
N ALA A 351 11.27 25.23 -21.63
CA ALA A 351 10.31 26.30 -21.94
C ALA A 351 9.04 26.13 -21.09
N ARG A 352 8.53 27.26 -20.58
CA ARG A 352 7.32 27.33 -19.74
C ARG A 352 6.37 28.38 -20.27
N GLY A 353 5.07 28.18 -20.04
CA GLY A 353 4.03 29.09 -20.51
C GLY A 353 4.00 29.20 -22.03
N VAL A 354 4.22 28.09 -22.73
CA VAL A 354 4.21 28.06 -24.20
C VAL A 354 2.77 28.24 -24.70
N ASP A 355 2.55 29.30 -25.48
CA ASP A 355 1.28 29.57 -26.15
C ASP A 355 1.55 29.63 -27.66
N ILE A 356 0.87 28.77 -28.42
CA ILE A 356 1.03 28.67 -29.88
C ILE A 356 -0.32 29.00 -30.51
N ARG A 357 -0.33 30.06 -31.32
CA ARG A 357 -1.52 30.50 -32.04
C ARG A 357 -1.25 30.45 -33.53
N MET A 358 -2.15 29.80 -34.26
CA MET A 358 -2.15 29.85 -35.70
C MET A 358 -2.86 31.13 -36.16
N ILE A 359 -2.31 31.80 -37.16
CA ILE A 359 -2.88 32.99 -37.81
C ILE A 359 -3.32 32.65 -39.26
N SER A 360 -3.31 31.37 -39.64
CA SER A 360 -3.64 30.88 -40.98
C SER A 360 -4.83 29.92 -40.91
N ASP A 361 -5.72 29.96 -41.90
CA ASP A 361 -6.96 29.16 -41.92
C ASP A 361 -6.84 27.90 -42.79
N THR A 362 -5.67 27.66 -43.42
CA THR A 362 -5.51 26.59 -44.44
C THR A 362 -4.75 25.36 -43.96
N HIS A 363 -4.15 25.40 -42.76
CA HIS A 363 -3.32 24.33 -42.22
C HIS A 363 -3.73 23.98 -40.79
N LEU A 364 -3.27 22.83 -40.28
CA LEU A 364 -3.45 22.41 -38.88
C LEU A 364 -2.09 22.34 -38.17
N ILE A 365 -2.03 22.80 -36.91
CA ILE A 365 -0.86 22.66 -36.03
C ILE A 365 -1.17 21.56 -35.03
N GLY A 366 -0.25 20.62 -34.89
CA GLY A 366 -0.23 19.65 -33.81
C GLY A 366 1.03 19.84 -32.96
N GLU A 367 0.88 19.71 -31.65
CA GLU A 367 2.01 19.53 -30.73
C GLU A 367 2.30 18.02 -30.69
N PHE A 368 3.55 17.64 -30.99
CA PHE A 368 3.97 16.24 -31.15
C PHE A 368 5.08 15.89 -30.16
#